data_AF-A0A2W4LN08-F1
#
_entry.id   AF-A0A2W4LN08-F1
#
_cell.length_a   1.000
_cell.length_b   1.000
_cell.length_c   1.000
_cell.angle_alpha   90.00
_cell.angle_beta   90.00
_cell.angle_gamma   90.00
#
_symmetry.space_group_name_H-M   'P 1'
#
loop_
_entity.id
_entity.type
_entity.pdbx_description
1 polymer ?
#
loop_
_entity_poly.entity_id
_entity_poly.type
_entity_poly.pdbx_seq_one_letter_code
_entity_poly.pdbx_strand_id
1 'polypeptide(L)'
;MSAMSPIDLETIAALLDERKLEAARAALDQAPESDDRFAVARIRLGLYEGSLAPEAATHELIQLMRRNPDLPGARAVYQEASLLAYEARQSNVAYSHPPPPVTPNEASPRRSNG
;
A
#
# COMPACT_ATOMS: atom_id res chain seq x y z
N MET A 1 3.26 -14.73 -39.05
CA MET A 1 3.78 -13.86 -37.97
C MET A 1 2.57 -13.42 -37.17
N SER A 2 2.27 -14.09 -36.05
CA SER A 2 1.20 -13.68 -35.15
C SER A 2 1.62 -12.37 -34.50
N ALA A 3 0.82 -11.32 -34.64
CA ALA A 3 1.00 -10.09 -33.89
C ALA A 3 0.96 -10.48 -32.40
N MET A 4 2.09 -10.31 -31.70
CA MET A 4 2.06 -10.26 -30.24
C MET A 4 1.12 -9.12 -29.91
N SER A 5 -0.06 -9.43 -29.37
CA SER A 5 -0.98 -8.43 -28.86
C SER A 5 -0.17 -7.48 -27.97
N PRO A 6 -0.30 -6.15 -28.14
CA PRO A 6 0.35 -5.23 -27.23
C PRO A 6 -0.08 -5.62 -25.82
N ILE A 7 0.86 -5.68 -24.89
CA ILE A 7 0.51 -5.95 -23.49
C ILE A 7 -0.31 -4.75 -23.01
N ASP A 8 -1.61 -4.98 -22.87
CA ASP A 8 -2.55 -3.96 -22.46
C ASP A 8 -2.66 -3.89 -20.93
N LEU A 9 -2.67 -2.66 -20.40
CA LEU A 9 -2.81 -2.39 -18.97
C LEU A 9 -4.08 -3.04 -18.39
N GLU A 10 -5.15 -3.11 -19.17
CA GLU A 10 -6.41 -3.73 -18.77
C GLU A 10 -6.26 -5.24 -18.54
N THR A 11 -5.48 -5.93 -19.38
CA THR A 11 -5.19 -7.36 -19.19
C THR A 11 -4.38 -7.58 -17.91
N ILE A 12 -3.36 -6.75 -17.66
CA ILE A 12 -2.59 -6.83 -16.41
C ILE A 12 -3.48 -6.55 -15.20
N ALA A 13 -4.36 -5.55 -15.27
CA ALA A 13 -5.29 -5.25 -14.19
C ALA A 13 -6.22 -6.44 -13.88
N ALA A 14 -6.79 -7.06 -14.92
CA ALA A 14 -7.62 -8.25 -14.77
C ALA A 14 -6.85 -9.42 -14.13
N LEU A 15 -5.61 -9.67 -14.54
CA LEU A 15 -4.76 -10.70 -13.93
C LEU A 15 -4.49 -10.43 -12.44
N LEU A 16 -4.26 -9.18 -12.07
CA LEU A 16 -4.05 -8.78 -10.67
C LEU A 16 -5.33 -8.91 -9.83
N ASP A 17 -6.49 -8.58 -10.40
CA ASP A 17 -7.79 -8.74 -9.76
C ASP A 17 -8.14 -10.23 -9.56
N GLU A 18 -7.82 -11.08 -10.54
CA GLU A 18 -7.97 -12.53 -10.45
C GLU A 18 -6.87 -13.23 -9.62
N ARG A 19 -5.93 -12.48 -9.01
CA ARG A 19 -4.77 -13.01 -8.26
C ARG A 19 -3.88 -13.98 -9.07
N LYS A 20 -3.86 -13.84 -10.39
CA LYS A 20 -2.96 -14.60 -11.29
C LYS A 20 -1.57 -13.94 -11.32
N LEU A 21 -0.87 -13.97 -10.19
CA LEU A 21 0.38 -13.20 -9.98
C LEU A 21 1.49 -13.56 -10.96
N GLU A 22 1.72 -14.86 -11.21
CA GLU A 22 2.73 -15.31 -12.18
C GLU A 22 2.48 -14.79 -13.60
N ALA A 23 1.21 -14.81 -14.03
CA ALA A 23 0.82 -14.29 -15.34
C ALA A 23 0.92 -12.76 -15.40
N ALA A 24 0.54 -12.07 -14.31
CA ALA A 24 0.69 -10.63 -14.19
C ALA A 24 2.17 -10.21 -14.24
N ARG A 25 3.06 -10.96 -13.58
CA ARG A 25 4.51 -10.73 -13.61
C ARG A 25 5.06 -10.91 -15.01
N ALA A 26 4.74 -12.04 -15.66
CA ALA A 26 5.19 -12.31 -17.02
C ALA A 26 4.71 -11.23 -18.01
N ALA A 27 3.51 -10.69 -17.82
CA ALA A 27 3.01 -9.58 -18.61
C ALA A 27 3.75 -8.26 -18.31
N LEU A 28 4.02 -7.97 -17.04
CA LEU A 28 4.76 -6.76 -16.64
C LEU A 28 6.24 -6.77 -17.05
N ASP A 29 6.83 -7.95 -17.21
CA ASP A 29 8.21 -8.14 -17.70
C ASP A 29 8.38 -7.74 -19.17
N GLN A 30 7.31 -7.79 -19.99
CA GLN A 30 7.37 -7.29 -21.36
C GLN A 30 6.84 -5.84 -21.51
N ALA A 31 6.32 -5.26 -20.42
CA ALA A 31 5.85 -3.88 -20.43
C ALA A 31 7.03 -2.91 -20.30
N PRO A 32 6.97 -1.72 -20.95
CA PRO A 32 8.04 -0.73 -20.84
C PRO A 32 8.24 -0.29 -19.38
N GLU A 33 9.50 -0.23 -18.94
CA GLU A 33 9.85 0.22 -17.59
C GLU A 33 9.57 1.72 -17.39
N SER A 34 9.71 2.52 -18.45
CA SER A 34 9.55 3.98 -18.42
C SER A 34 8.09 4.46 -18.35
N ASP A 35 7.11 3.56 -18.47
CA ASP A 35 5.69 3.94 -18.44
C ASP A 35 5.12 3.79 -17.02
N ASP A 36 4.82 4.93 -16.41
CA ASP A 36 4.30 5.05 -15.05
C ASP A 36 2.98 4.28 -14.83
N ARG A 37 2.20 4.01 -15.89
CA ARG A 37 0.98 3.20 -15.79
C ARG A 37 1.28 1.76 -15.38
N PHE A 38 2.35 1.19 -15.94
CA PHE A 38 2.82 -0.14 -15.53
C PHE A 38 3.55 -0.09 -14.20
N ALA A 39 4.12 1.04 -13.79
CA ALA A 39 4.69 1.20 -12.45
C ALA A 39 3.63 1.00 -11.35
N VAL A 40 2.41 1.52 -11.52
CA VAL A 40 1.28 1.25 -10.59
C VAL A 40 1.01 -0.25 -10.47
N ALA A 41 0.95 -0.95 -11.61
CA ALA A 41 0.69 -2.38 -11.64
C ALA A 41 1.84 -3.20 -11.01
N ARG A 42 3.11 -2.78 -11.19
CA ARG A 42 4.28 -3.41 -10.52
C ARG A 42 4.21 -3.24 -9.01
N ILE A 43 3.85 -2.04 -8.52
CA ILE A 43 3.67 -1.81 -7.08
C ILE A 43 2.56 -2.70 -6.52
N ARG A 44 1.42 -2.78 -7.21
CA ARG A 44 0.29 -3.63 -6.81
C ARG A 44 0.66 -5.12 -6.82
N LEU A 45 1.42 -5.58 -7.82
CA LEU A 45 1.95 -6.95 -7.86
C LEU A 45 2.84 -7.23 -6.65
N GLY A 46 3.79 -6.32 -6.35
CA GLY A 46 4.69 -6.49 -5.21
C GLY A 46 3.99 -6.54 -3.86
N LEU A 47 2.88 -5.81 -3.71
CA LEU A 47 2.00 -5.92 -2.54
C LEU A 47 1.40 -7.32 -2.40
N TYR A 48 0.92 -7.91 -3.51
CA TYR A 48 0.30 -9.23 -3.50
C TYR A 48 1.29 -10.38 -3.34
N GLU A 49 2.49 -10.24 -3.89
CA GLU A 49 3.57 -11.19 -3.68
C GLU A 49 4.19 -11.07 -2.27
N GLY A 50 3.88 -10.00 -1.53
CA GLY A 50 4.51 -9.69 -0.25
C GLY A 50 5.99 -9.28 -0.39
N SER A 51 6.45 -9.04 -1.62
CA SER A 51 7.81 -8.56 -1.92
C SER A 51 7.98 -7.07 -1.64
N LEU A 52 6.87 -6.33 -1.58
CA LEU A 52 6.84 -4.92 -1.22
C LEU A 52 5.99 -4.69 0.03
N ALA A 53 6.59 -4.10 1.07
CA ALA A 53 5.86 -3.77 2.29
C ALA A 53 4.78 -2.70 2.02
N PRO A 54 3.60 -2.79 2.66
CA PRO A 54 2.51 -1.83 2.47
C PRO A 54 2.92 -0.35 2.66
N GLU A 55 3.80 -0.06 3.62
CA GLU A 55 4.32 1.29 3.85
C GLU A 55 5.28 1.77 2.75
N ALA A 56 6.09 0.86 2.19
CA ALA A 56 6.94 1.20 1.06
C ALA A 56 6.09 1.48 -0.20
N ALA A 57 5.06 0.66 -0.43
CA ALA A 57 4.13 0.85 -1.54
C ALA A 57 3.38 2.19 -1.46
N THR A 58 2.93 2.62 -0.27
CA THR A 58 2.27 3.93 -0.14
C THR A 58 3.22 5.08 -0.47
N HIS A 59 4.48 5.02 -0.03
CA HIS A 59 5.47 6.03 -0.37
C HIS A 59 5.78 6.09 -1.88
N GLU A 60 5.97 4.93 -2.52
CA GLU A 60 6.15 4.81 -3.97
C GLU A 60 4.98 5.43 -4.73
N LEU A 61 3.74 5.10 -4.35
CA LEU A 61 2.53 5.62 -4.98
C LEU A 61 2.36 7.13 -4.79
N ILE A 62 2.73 7.68 -3.62
CA ILE A 62 2.72 9.14 -3.39
C ILE A 62 3.70 9.82 -4.36
N GLN A 63 4.90 9.28 -4.52
CA GLN A 63 5.89 9.85 -5.45
C GLN A 63 5.43 9.75 -6.91
N LEU A 64 4.78 8.65 -7.27
CA LEU A 64 4.23 8.44 -8.60
C LEU A 64 3.07 9.42 -8.90
N MET A 65 2.11 9.54 -7.98
CA MET A 65 0.97 10.45 -8.11
C MET A 65 1.37 11.94 -8.05
N ARG A 66 2.50 12.29 -7.40
CA ARG A 66 3.05 13.65 -7.45
C ARG A 66 3.60 14.00 -8.83
N ARG A 67 4.17 13.02 -9.55
CA ARG A 67 4.69 13.19 -10.90
C ARG A 67 3.56 13.20 -11.93
N ASN A 68 2.60 12.29 -11.77
CA ASN A 68 1.45 12.18 -12.65
C ASN A 68 0.17 11.90 -11.83
N PRO A 69 -0.62 12.94 -11.50
CA PRO A 69 -1.79 12.81 -10.63
C PRO A 69 -2.97 12.08 -11.29
N ASP A 70 -2.96 11.94 -12.61
CA ASP A 70 -4.01 11.34 -13.42
C ASP A 70 -3.74 9.85 -13.73
N LEU A 71 -2.78 9.23 -13.03
CA LEU A 71 -2.47 7.81 -13.24
C LEU A 71 -3.66 6.91 -12.91
N PRO A 72 -4.13 6.10 -13.88
CA PRO A 72 -5.25 5.21 -13.67
C PRO A 72 -4.90 4.16 -12.61
N GLY A 73 -5.83 3.91 -11.69
CA GLY A 73 -5.67 2.90 -10.63
C GLY A 73 -4.76 3.30 -9.47
N ALA A 74 -3.90 4.32 -9.59
CA ALA A 74 -2.93 4.68 -8.55
C ALA A 74 -3.58 4.99 -7.19
N ARG A 75 -4.71 5.72 -7.20
CA ARG A 75 -5.47 6.03 -5.97
C ARG A 75 -6.06 4.78 -5.31
N ALA A 76 -6.55 3.83 -6.11
CA ALA A 76 -7.13 2.59 -5.59
C ALA A 76 -6.05 1.73 -4.93
N VAL A 77 -4.89 1.57 -5.59
CA VAL A 77 -3.75 0.83 -5.02
C VAL A 77 -3.21 1.55 -3.77
N TYR A 78 -3.20 2.88 -3.75
CA TYR A 78 -2.78 3.63 -2.57
C TYR A 78 -3.70 3.37 -1.38
N GLN A 79 -5.02 3.36 -1.59
CA GLN A 79 -5.99 3.05 -0.54
C GLN A 79 -5.81 1.63 -0.02
N GLU A 80 -5.64 0.65 -0.93
CA GLU A 80 -5.38 -0.75 -0.59
C GLU A 80 -4.09 -0.89 0.26
N ALA A 81 -2.98 -0.31 -0.19
CA ALA A 81 -1.71 -0.32 0.52
C ALA A 81 -1.82 0.37 1.90
N SER A 82 -2.53 1.50 1.97
CA SER A 82 -2.72 2.24 3.22
C SER A 82 -3.55 1.45 4.24
N LEU A 83 -4.58 0.72 3.79
CA LEU A 83 -5.39 -0.15 4.65
C LEU A 83 -4.54 -1.31 5.18
N LEU A 84 -3.79 -1.99 4.31
CA LEU A 84 -2.90 -3.08 4.71
C LEU A 84 -1.82 -2.61 5.70
N ALA A 85 -1.24 -1.43 5.50
CA ALA A 85 -0.27 -0.84 6.43
C ALA A 85 -0.90 -0.55 7.80
N TYR A 86 -2.13 -0.05 7.81
CA TYR A 86 -2.87 0.21 9.05
C TYR A 86 -3.18 -1.08 9.82
N GLU A 87 -3.69 -2.11 9.14
CA GLU A 87 -4.00 -3.42 9.72
C GLU A 87 -2.76 -4.12 10.27
N ALA A 88 -1.63 -4.07 9.54
CA ALA A 88 -0.36 -4.61 10.00
C ALA A 88 0.11 -3.93 11.29
N ARG A 89 -0.07 -2.60 11.42
CA ARG A 89 0.25 -1.87 12.64
C ARG A 89 -0.68 -2.25 13.79
N GLN A 90 -1.99 -2.32 13.57
CA GLN A 90 -2.95 -2.74 14.60
C GLN A 90 -2.68 -4.17 15.11
N SER A 91 -2.32 -5.07 14.21
CA SER A 91 -1.95 -6.45 14.56
C SER A 91 -0.68 -6.53 15.41
N ASN A 92 0.22 -5.56 15.25
CA ASN A 92 1.45 -5.46 16.05
C ASN A 92 1.22 -4.79 17.42
N VAL A 93 0.20 -3.93 17.59
CA VAL A 93 -0.15 -3.32 18.90
C VAL A 93 -0.87 -4.32 19.84
N ALA A 94 -1.35 -5.45 19.30
CA ALA A 94 -2.08 -6.46 20.07
C ALA A 94 -1.20 -7.41 20.92
N TYR A 95 0.13 -7.29 20.90
CA TYR A 95 1.02 -7.99 21.82
C TYR A 95 1.92 -7.01 22.58
N SER A 96 1.68 -6.92 23.89
CA SER A 96 2.41 -6.13 24.90
C SER A 96 1.98 -4.67 25.02
N HIS A 97 0.86 -4.44 25.68
CA HIS A 97 0.82 -4.02 27.09
C HIS A 97 -0.65 -3.75 27.46
N PRO A 98 -1.17 -4.23 28.60
CA PRO A 98 -2.38 -3.62 29.14
C PRO A 98 -2.11 -2.11 29.30
N PRO A 99 -3.11 -1.23 29.06
CA PRO A 99 -2.93 0.18 29.38
C PRO A 99 -2.43 0.28 30.82
N PRO A 100 -1.41 1.12 31.12
CA PRO A 100 -1.06 1.37 32.51
C PRO A 100 -2.35 1.82 33.21
N PRO A 101 -2.60 1.38 34.46
CA PRO A 101 -3.74 1.88 35.20
C PRO A 101 -3.63 3.40 35.21
N VAL A 102 -4.61 4.07 34.60
CA VAL A 102 -4.83 5.48 34.85
C VAL A 102 -5.20 5.58 36.32
N THR A 103 -4.22 5.89 37.17
CA THR A 103 -4.57 6.46 38.46
C THR A 103 -5.29 7.77 38.15
N PRO A 104 -6.53 7.96 38.59
CA PRO A 104 -7.13 9.28 38.57
C PRO A 104 -6.19 10.18 39.37
N ASN A 105 -5.68 11.21 38.70
CA ASN A 105 -4.99 12.32 39.33
C ASN A 105 -6.01 13.05 40.22
N GLU A 106 -6.24 12.53 41.42
CA GLU A 106 -7.03 13.20 42.44
C GLU A 106 -6.11 14.23 43.12
N ALA A 107 -6.18 15.43 42.55
CA ALA A 107 -6.14 16.71 43.24
C ALA A 107 -5.06 16.89 44.32
N SER A 108 -4.00 17.59 43.95
CA SER A 108 -3.40 18.56 44.87
C SER A 108 -4.38 19.71 45.14
N PRO A 109 -4.77 20.00 46.39
CA PRO A 109 -5.08 21.37 46.78
C PRO A 109 -3.81 22.00 47.36
N ARG A 110 -3.26 23.00 46.65
CA ARG A 110 -2.33 23.97 47.23
C ARG A 110 -3.13 25.01 48.04
N ARG A 111 -2.49 25.45 49.14
CA ARG A 111 -2.77 26.59 50.04
C ARG A 111 -3.61 26.25 51.29
N SER A 112 -3.29 26.71 52.50
CA SER A 112 -2.32 27.75 52.92
C SER A 112 -2.10 27.69 54.43
N ASN A 113 -0.90 28.09 54.84
CA ASN A 113 -0.53 28.51 56.18
C ASN A 113 -1.21 29.86 56.49
N GLY A 114 -1.80 30.01 57.68
CA GLY A 114 -2.45 31.23 58.17
C GLY A 114 -3.39 30.95 59.33
#